data_AF-A0A1H8KWU4-F1
#
_entry.id   AF-A0A1H8KWU4-F1
#
_cell.length_a   1.000
_cell.length_b   1.000
_cell.length_c   1.000
_cell.angle_alpha   90.00
_cell.angle_beta   90.00
_cell.angle_gamma   90.00
#
_symmetry.space_group_name_H-M   'P 1'
#
loop_
_entity.id
_entity.type
_entity.pdbx_description
1 polymer ?
#
loop_
_entity_poly.entity_id
_entity_poly.type
_entity_poly.pdbx_seq_one_letter_code
_entity_poly.pdbx_strand_id
1 'polypeptide(L)'
;MSEVKWIKITTDIFDDEKIKMIEIMPEADTIIVCWFKLLTLCGKINQGGRVRFNINIPFTDEMLASIFNRPLKTVQLAIKTFEAYGMIEIEGDHTIMITNWEKHQNVIGMDKIREQNAERQRRYREKQKKIENSKKTEQITDSNVTHNVISNAENNVTSQVLDIDIDKELDKDINIYIQKIVDNYNLTEGERLTILQAIKSNGNKVEYLKKSIDYMQQQGKDIKSDFGYLVKMLKEQWDLTVKPKQCKKQYKTKFHNFDMDGNGQYSAENLNKLMRSQRR
;
A
#
# COMPACT_ATOMS: atom_id res chain seq x y z
N MET A 1 1.90 -17.82 13.87
CA MET A 1 1.89 -17.83 12.39
C MET A 1 1.70 -16.40 11.91
N SER A 2 2.32 -16.00 10.79
CA SER A 2 2.17 -14.66 10.21
C SER A 2 0.72 -14.43 9.80
N GLU A 3 0.06 -13.45 10.42
CA GLU A 3 -1.32 -13.06 10.12
C GLU A 3 -1.41 -12.52 8.68
N VAL A 4 -2.25 -13.16 7.85
CA VAL A 4 -2.55 -12.66 6.51
C VAL A 4 -3.50 -11.49 6.64
N LYS A 5 -3.03 -10.28 6.32
CA LYS A 5 -3.78 -9.03 6.53
C LYS A 5 -4.79 -8.72 5.43
N TRP A 6 -4.62 -9.29 4.24
CA TRP A 6 -5.46 -8.98 3.07
C TRP A 6 -5.56 -10.16 2.12
N ILE A 7 -6.66 -10.21 1.38
CA ILE A 7 -6.82 -11.05 0.18
C ILE A 7 -6.96 -10.12 -1.02
N LYS A 8 -6.35 -10.49 -2.16
CA LYS A 8 -6.60 -9.83 -3.43
C LYS A 8 -7.84 -10.43 -4.08
N ILE A 9 -8.69 -9.56 -4.63
CA ILE A 9 -9.89 -9.91 -5.38
C ILE A 9 -9.77 -9.20 -6.72
N THR A 10 -10.14 -9.87 -7.81
CA THR A 10 -10.09 -9.27 -9.15
C THR A 10 -11.25 -8.29 -9.33
N THR A 11 -11.02 -7.23 -10.10
CA THR A 11 -12.02 -6.17 -10.31
C THR A 11 -13.22 -6.63 -11.14
N ASP A 12 -13.07 -7.72 -11.88
CA ASP A 12 -14.05 -8.39 -12.73
C ASP A 12 -14.75 -9.56 -12.03
N ILE A 13 -14.67 -9.68 -10.70
CA ILE A 13 -15.30 -10.81 -9.98
C ILE A 13 -16.81 -10.91 -10.21
N PHE A 14 -17.50 -9.78 -10.40
CA PHE A 14 -18.93 -9.74 -10.71
C PHE A 14 -19.23 -10.06 -12.18
N ASP A 15 -18.20 -10.13 -13.03
CA ASP A 15 -18.36 -10.58 -14.40
C ASP A 15 -18.32 -12.10 -14.56
N ASP A 16 -17.86 -12.82 -13.53
CA ASP A 16 -17.81 -14.28 -13.48
C ASP A 16 -19.22 -14.88 -13.66
N GLU A 17 -19.33 -15.85 -14.56
CA GLU A 17 -20.62 -16.47 -14.89
C GLU A 17 -21.29 -17.09 -13.66
N LYS A 18 -20.52 -17.66 -12.73
CA LYS A 18 -21.07 -18.28 -11.51
C LYS A 18 -21.63 -17.20 -10.58
N ILE A 19 -20.95 -16.07 -10.45
CA ILE A 19 -21.46 -14.93 -9.66
C ILE A 19 -22.73 -14.37 -10.29
N LYS A 20 -22.76 -14.20 -11.62
CA LYS A 20 -23.97 -13.79 -12.36
C LYS A 20 -25.14 -14.77 -12.18
N MET A 21 -24.87 -16.08 -12.13
CA MET A 21 -25.91 -17.07 -11.83
C MET A 21 -26.44 -16.94 -10.39
N ILE A 22 -25.57 -16.64 -9.42
CA ILE A 22 -25.98 -16.39 -8.03
C ILE A 22 -26.82 -15.11 -7.92
N GLU A 23 -26.51 -14.06 -8.68
CA GLU A 23 -27.27 -12.80 -8.67
C GLU A 23 -28.75 -12.95 -9.05
N ILE A 24 -29.09 -14.02 -9.77
CA ILE A 24 -30.47 -14.32 -10.19
C ILE A 24 -31.22 -15.17 -9.14
N MET A 25 -30.51 -15.73 -8.14
CA MET A 25 -31.09 -16.59 -7.11
C MET A 25 -31.80 -15.78 -6.00
N PRO A 26 -32.78 -16.38 -5.29
CA PRO A 26 -33.29 -15.78 -4.06
C PRO A 26 -32.15 -15.67 -3.03
N GLU A 27 -32.17 -14.61 -2.22
CA GLU A 27 -31.11 -14.28 -1.27
C GLU A 27 -29.71 -14.07 -1.89
N ALA A 28 -29.64 -13.74 -3.19
CA ALA A 28 -28.40 -13.45 -3.95
C ALA A 28 -27.35 -12.68 -3.14
N ASP A 29 -27.70 -11.49 -2.64
CA ASP A 29 -26.80 -10.64 -1.84
C ASP A 29 -26.22 -11.37 -0.64
N THR A 30 -27.03 -12.19 0.03
CA THR A 30 -26.59 -12.93 1.22
C THR A 30 -25.65 -14.07 0.84
N ILE A 31 -25.93 -14.77 -0.25
CA ILE A 31 -25.07 -15.83 -0.78
C ILE A 31 -23.72 -15.21 -1.20
N ILE A 32 -23.72 -14.11 -1.95
CA ILE A 32 -22.50 -13.40 -2.35
C ILE A 32 -21.70 -12.92 -1.13
N VAL A 33 -22.36 -12.39 -0.11
CA VAL A 33 -21.69 -12.02 1.15
C VAL A 33 -21.08 -13.24 1.84
N CYS A 34 -21.77 -14.39 1.85
CA CYS A 34 -21.22 -15.65 2.36
C CYS A 34 -19.98 -16.08 1.57
N TRP A 35 -19.94 -15.88 0.25
CA TRP A 35 -18.78 -16.17 -0.58
C TRP A 35 -17.55 -15.37 -0.14
N PHE A 36 -17.69 -14.04 0.00
CA PHE A 36 -16.58 -13.18 0.47
C PHE A 36 -16.15 -13.49 1.90
N LYS A 37 -17.08 -13.86 2.78
CA LYS A 37 -16.73 -14.31 4.14
C LYS A 37 -15.96 -15.62 4.13
N LEU A 38 -16.28 -16.54 3.23
CA LEU A 38 -15.53 -17.78 3.05
C LEU A 38 -14.12 -17.52 2.50
N LEU A 39 -13.98 -16.63 1.50
CA LEU A 39 -12.68 -16.22 0.97
C LEU A 39 -11.79 -15.58 2.04
N THR A 40 -12.33 -14.69 2.87
CA THR A 40 -11.58 -14.04 3.95
C THR A 40 -11.22 -15.03 5.06
N LEU A 41 -12.11 -15.97 5.39
CA LEU A 41 -11.83 -17.04 6.34
C LEU A 41 -10.70 -17.94 5.86
N CYS A 42 -10.73 -18.36 4.59
CA CYS A 42 -9.65 -19.12 3.97
C CYS A 42 -8.34 -18.34 3.94
N GLY A 43 -8.38 -17.05 3.59
CA GLY A 43 -7.22 -16.16 3.62
C GLY A 43 -6.59 -16.07 5.01
N LYS A 44 -7.41 -15.99 6.06
CA LYS A 44 -6.95 -15.94 7.47
C LYS A 44 -6.28 -17.24 7.90
N ILE A 45 -6.81 -18.40 7.50
CA ILE A 45 -6.27 -19.72 7.82
C ILE A 45 -5.00 -20.00 7.03
N ASN A 46 -4.97 -19.59 5.75
CA ASN A 46 -3.86 -19.71 4.83
C ASN A 46 -3.28 -21.15 4.73
N GLN A 47 -4.17 -22.13 4.56
CA GLN A 47 -3.83 -23.55 4.37
C GLN A 47 -4.16 -24.03 2.95
N GLY A 48 -3.74 -23.27 1.93
CA GLY A 48 -3.87 -23.68 0.52
C GLY A 48 -5.32 -23.93 0.08
N GLY A 49 -6.26 -23.09 0.51
CA GLY A 49 -7.67 -23.20 0.08
C GLY A 49 -8.57 -23.97 1.06
N ARG A 50 -8.00 -24.65 2.06
CA ARG A 50 -8.77 -25.43 3.04
C ARG A 50 -9.28 -24.59 4.20
N VAL A 51 -10.56 -24.72 4.47
CA VAL A 51 -11.26 -24.02 5.55
C VAL A 51 -11.45 -24.97 6.72
N ARG A 52 -10.51 -24.93 7.67
CA ARG A 52 -10.52 -25.75 8.90
C ARG A 52 -10.33 -24.90 10.15
N PHE A 53 -11.02 -25.23 11.23
CA PHE A 53 -10.90 -24.53 12.51
C PHE A 53 -9.56 -24.84 13.17
N ASN A 54 -9.13 -26.09 13.09
CA ASN A 54 -7.81 -26.56 13.48
C ASN A 54 -7.36 -27.67 12.50
N ILE A 55 -6.12 -28.16 12.61
CA ILE A 55 -5.53 -29.19 11.73
C ILE A 55 -6.47 -30.40 11.55
N ASN A 56 -7.22 -30.76 12.59
CA ASN A 56 -8.07 -31.96 12.61
C ASN A 56 -9.59 -31.67 12.59
N ILE A 57 -10.02 -30.40 12.62
CA ILE A 57 -11.44 -30.06 12.78
C ILE A 57 -11.89 -29.20 11.59
N PRO A 58 -12.69 -29.74 10.65
CA PRO A 58 -13.30 -28.95 9.59
C PRO A 58 -14.35 -27.99 10.17
N PHE A 59 -14.61 -26.89 9.48
CA PHE A 59 -15.72 -26.02 9.86
C PHE A 59 -17.05 -26.66 9.48
N THR A 60 -17.96 -26.78 10.44
CA THR A 60 -19.34 -27.19 10.18
C THR A 60 -20.20 -26.00 9.77
N ASP A 61 -21.34 -26.26 9.13
CA ASP A 61 -22.31 -25.23 8.76
C ASP A 61 -22.76 -24.36 9.95
N GLU A 62 -22.88 -24.98 11.14
CA GLU A 62 -23.25 -24.32 12.40
C GLU A 62 -22.17 -23.33 12.85
N MET A 63 -20.90 -23.74 12.75
CA MET A 63 -19.77 -22.85 13.06
C MET A 63 -19.69 -21.70 12.07
N LEU A 64 -19.89 -21.99 10.77
CA LEU A 64 -19.91 -20.96 9.73
C LEU A 64 -21.08 -19.99 9.92
N ALA A 65 -22.27 -20.47 10.29
CA ALA A 65 -23.42 -19.62 10.60
C ALA A 65 -23.13 -18.63 11.75
N SER A 66 -22.45 -19.11 12.80
CA SER A 66 -22.01 -18.26 13.91
C SER A 66 -20.98 -17.22 13.46
N ILE A 67 -19.93 -17.64 12.74
CA ILE A 67 -18.85 -16.75 12.27
C ILE A 67 -19.37 -15.73 11.26
N PHE A 68 -20.24 -16.16 10.36
CA PHE A 68 -20.81 -15.30 9.34
C PHE A 68 -21.93 -14.42 9.88
N ASN A 69 -22.43 -14.67 11.10
CA ASN A 69 -23.58 -13.98 11.66
C ASN A 69 -24.76 -14.00 10.67
N ARG A 70 -25.13 -15.21 10.24
CA ARG A 70 -26.21 -15.49 9.28
C ARG A 70 -27.03 -16.69 9.74
N PRO A 71 -28.32 -16.77 9.36
CA PRO A 71 -29.13 -17.94 9.67
C PRO A 71 -28.51 -19.22 9.11
N LEU A 72 -28.57 -20.31 9.88
CA LEU A 72 -28.00 -21.61 9.49
C LEU A 72 -28.50 -22.06 8.10
N LYS A 73 -29.80 -21.93 7.84
CA LYS A 73 -30.40 -22.33 6.57
C LYS A 73 -29.82 -21.57 5.37
N THR A 74 -29.53 -20.29 5.53
CA THR A 74 -28.93 -19.46 4.47
C THR A 74 -27.47 -19.86 4.23
N VAL A 75 -26.72 -20.17 5.28
CA VAL A 75 -25.34 -20.68 5.13
C VAL A 75 -25.33 -22.04 4.44
N GLN A 76 -26.23 -22.94 4.82
CA GLN A 76 -26.40 -24.24 4.15
C GLN A 76 -26.76 -24.09 2.67
N LEU A 77 -27.65 -23.16 2.35
CA LEU A 77 -27.99 -22.82 0.96
C LEU A 77 -26.76 -22.31 0.21
N ALA A 78 -26.00 -21.38 0.79
CA ALA A 78 -24.81 -20.82 0.17
C ALA A 78 -23.75 -21.90 -0.09
N ILE A 79 -23.42 -22.74 0.89
CA ILE A 79 -22.43 -23.83 0.75
C ILE A 79 -22.86 -24.81 -0.36
N LYS A 80 -24.12 -25.25 -0.37
CA LYS A 80 -24.65 -26.11 -1.45
C LYS A 80 -24.59 -25.45 -2.82
N THR A 81 -24.86 -24.14 -2.89
CA THR A 81 -24.79 -23.38 -4.14
C THR A 81 -23.35 -23.32 -4.66
N PHE A 82 -22.39 -23.06 -3.78
CA PHE A 82 -20.97 -23.03 -4.14
C PHE A 82 -20.45 -24.40 -4.58
N GLU A 83 -20.89 -25.47 -3.93
CA GLU A 83 -20.56 -26.84 -4.31
C GLU A 83 -21.15 -27.17 -5.69
N ALA A 84 -22.43 -26.85 -5.93
CA ALA A 84 -23.10 -27.09 -7.21
C ALA A 84 -22.45 -26.35 -8.38
N TYR A 85 -21.96 -25.13 -8.16
CA TYR A 85 -21.23 -24.35 -9.17
C TYR A 85 -19.73 -24.66 -9.22
N GLY A 86 -19.25 -25.66 -8.47
CA GLY A 86 -17.83 -26.02 -8.42
C GLY A 86 -16.94 -24.85 -8.02
N MET A 87 -17.41 -24.01 -7.11
CA MET A 87 -16.62 -22.96 -6.46
C MET A 87 -15.87 -23.52 -5.25
N ILE A 88 -16.48 -24.49 -4.57
CA ILE A 88 -15.87 -25.28 -3.49
C ILE A 88 -15.99 -26.77 -3.78
N GLU A 89 -15.13 -27.55 -3.16
CA GLU A 89 -15.18 -29.00 -3.07
C GLU A 89 -15.23 -29.40 -1.60
N ILE A 90 -16.02 -30.42 -1.28
CA ILE A 90 -16.07 -31.00 0.06
C ILE A 90 -15.24 -32.29 0.03
N GLU A 91 -14.10 -32.30 0.74
CA GLU A 91 -13.26 -33.49 0.88
C GLU A 91 -13.97 -34.55 1.76
N GLY A 92 -13.49 -35.80 1.73
CA GLY A 92 -14.14 -36.92 2.45
C GLY A 92 -14.26 -36.74 3.97
N ASP A 93 -13.45 -35.87 4.56
CA ASP A 93 -13.49 -35.48 5.98
C ASP A 93 -14.40 -34.26 6.26
N HIS A 94 -15.20 -33.84 5.28
CA HIS A 94 -16.06 -32.65 5.32
C HIS A 94 -15.27 -31.33 5.32
N THR A 95 -13.98 -31.35 4.97
CA THR A 95 -13.21 -30.12 4.77
C THR A 95 -13.69 -29.40 3.51
N ILE A 96 -14.09 -28.14 3.68
CA ILE A 96 -14.38 -27.25 2.56
C ILE A 96 -13.06 -26.77 1.95
N MET A 97 -12.87 -27.04 0.67
CA MET A 97 -11.74 -26.56 -0.13
C MET A 97 -12.23 -25.61 -1.22
N ILE A 98 -11.67 -24.41 -1.28
CA ILE A 98 -11.96 -23.48 -2.39
C ILE A 98 -11.20 -23.92 -3.63
N THR A 99 -11.94 -24.14 -4.72
CA THR A 99 -11.36 -24.52 -6.01
C THR A 99 -10.48 -23.39 -6.57
N ASN A 100 -9.42 -23.75 -7.31
CA ASN A 100 -8.48 -22.81 -7.92
C ASN A 100 -7.84 -21.79 -6.95
N TRP A 101 -7.85 -22.02 -5.63
CA TRP A 101 -7.30 -21.08 -4.64
C TRP A 101 -5.86 -20.65 -4.93
N GLU A 102 -5.00 -21.59 -5.35
CA GLU A 102 -3.60 -21.32 -5.68
C GLU A 102 -3.40 -20.46 -6.94
N LYS A 103 -4.35 -20.47 -7.89
CA LYS A 103 -4.31 -19.56 -9.05
C LYS A 103 -4.69 -18.13 -8.65
N HIS A 104 -5.55 -17.99 -7.65
CA HIS A 104 -6.07 -16.69 -7.20
C HIS A 104 -5.23 -16.07 -6.07
N GLN A 105 -4.41 -16.85 -5.35
CA GLN A 105 -3.48 -16.36 -4.35
C GLN A 105 -2.04 -16.60 -4.79
N ASN A 106 -1.21 -15.56 -4.78
CA ASN A 106 0.22 -15.68 -5.04
C ASN A 106 0.93 -16.36 -3.84
N VAL A 107 0.67 -17.66 -3.63
CA VAL A 107 1.18 -18.48 -2.51
C VAL A 107 2.71 -18.48 -2.50
N ILE A 108 3.32 -18.55 -3.69
CA ILE A 108 4.78 -18.50 -3.88
C ILE A 108 5.37 -17.17 -3.38
N GLY A 109 4.68 -16.05 -3.62
CA GLY A 109 5.06 -14.75 -3.09
C GLY A 109 5.00 -14.69 -1.56
N MET A 110 4.03 -15.36 -0.93
CA MET A 110 3.84 -15.34 0.51
C MET A 110 4.88 -16.16 1.27
N ASP A 111 5.29 -17.32 0.75
CA ASP A 111 6.36 -18.11 1.37
C ASP A 111 7.71 -17.40 1.30
N LYS A 112 7.99 -16.72 0.19
CA LYS A 112 9.16 -15.84 0.06
C LYS A 112 9.12 -14.67 1.05
N ILE A 113 7.95 -14.09 1.31
CA ILE A 113 7.76 -13.04 2.32
C ILE A 113 7.98 -13.61 3.74
N ARG A 114 7.51 -14.82 4.04
CA ARG A 114 7.77 -15.49 5.32
C ARG A 114 9.26 -15.67 5.56
N GLU A 115 9.98 -16.18 4.57
CA GLU A 115 11.41 -16.42 4.66
C GLU A 115 12.18 -15.11 4.87
N GLN A 116 11.84 -14.06 4.11
CA GLN A 116 12.42 -12.73 4.29
C GLN A 116 12.13 -12.11 5.65
N ASN A 117 10.91 -12.28 6.18
CA ASN A 117 10.54 -11.77 7.50
C ASN A 117 11.24 -12.54 8.63
N ALA A 118 11.37 -13.86 8.49
CA ALA A 118 12.12 -14.70 9.43
C ALA A 118 13.60 -14.27 9.46
N GLU A 119 14.21 -14.05 8.29
CA GLU A 119 15.59 -13.58 8.16
C GLU A 119 15.77 -12.15 8.71
N ARG A 120 14.83 -11.24 8.46
CA ARG A 120 14.84 -9.90 9.08
C ARG A 120 14.77 -9.98 10.60
N GLN A 121 13.88 -10.79 11.16
CA GLN A 121 13.79 -10.98 12.61
C GLN A 121 15.04 -11.62 13.19
N ARG A 122 15.65 -12.58 12.49
CA ARG A 122 16.94 -13.16 12.88
C ARG A 122 18.02 -12.09 12.95
N ARG A 123 18.19 -11.31 11.89
CA ARG A 123 19.17 -10.19 11.86
C ARG A 123 18.90 -9.15 12.92
N TYR A 124 17.63 -8.82 13.17
CA TYR A 124 17.25 -7.89 14.24
C TYR A 124 17.66 -8.44 15.61
N ARG A 125 17.33 -9.70 15.92
CA ARG A 125 17.74 -10.37 17.17
C ARG A 125 19.26 -10.45 17.33
N GLU A 126 19.98 -10.75 16.25
CA GLU A 126 21.46 -10.78 16.25
C GLU A 126 22.07 -9.39 16.50
N LYS A 127 21.51 -8.33 15.89
CA LYS A 127 21.92 -6.94 16.16
C LYS A 127 21.66 -6.54 17.61
N GLN A 128 20.48 -6.87 18.15
CA GLN A 128 20.14 -6.60 19.55
C GLN A 128 21.10 -7.32 20.52
N LYS A 129 21.40 -8.60 20.27
CA LYS A 129 22.40 -9.35 21.07
C LYS A 129 23.81 -8.75 20.99
N LYS A 130 24.23 -8.26 19.83
CA LYS A 130 25.53 -7.59 19.66
C LYS A 130 25.60 -6.27 20.42
N ILE A 131 24.52 -5.48 20.41
CA ILE A 131 24.41 -4.22 21.18
C ILE A 131 24.40 -4.49 22.69
N GLU A 132 23.75 -5.57 23.12
CA GLU A 132 23.74 -5.98 24.53
C GLU A 132 25.12 -6.49 24.99
N ASN A 133 25.83 -7.22 24.13
CA ASN A 133 27.20 -7.67 24.40
C ASN A 133 28.21 -6.51 24.40
N SER A 134 28.09 -5.53 23.50
CA SER A 134 28.99 -4.36 23.49
C SER A 134 28.82 -3.49 24.72
N LYS A 135 27.59 -3.38 25.26
CA LYS A 135 27.34 -2.72 26.55
C LYS A 135 27.94 -3.47 27.75
N LYS A 136 28.12 -4.79 27.64
CA LYS A 136 28.77 -5.62 28.67
C LYS A 136 30.30 -5.54 28.63
N THR A 137 30.89 -5.24 27.48
CA THR A 137 32.35 -5.13 27.32
C THR A 137 32.90 -3.77 27.78
N GLU A 138 32.07 -2.71 27.84
CA GLU A 138 32.48 -1.39 28.35
C GLU A 138 32.46 -1.27 29.90
N GLN A 139 32.15 -2.35 30.63
CA GLN A 139 32.13 -2.34 32.10
C GLN A 139 33.36 -2.97 32.78
N ILE A 140 34.50 -3.06 32.08
CA ILE A 140 35.77 -3.50 32.71
C ILE A 140 36.92 -2.61 32.24
N THR A 141 36.98 -1.37 32.72
CA THR A 141 38.22 -0.64 33.01
C THR A 141 37.98 0.41 34.10
N ASP A 142 38.40 0.06 35.31
CA ASP A 142 38.97 0.88 36.39
C ASP A 142 38.49 2.34 36.65
N SER A 143 37.71 2.43 37.74
CA SER A 143 37.93 3.31 38.91
C SER A 143 37.67 4.83 38.84
N ASN A 144 36.75 5.24 39.73
CA ASN A 144 36.72 6.44 40.59
C ASN A 144 35.90 7.69 40.17
N VAL A 145 34.76 7.86 40.90
CA VAL A 145 34.19 9.12 41.46
C VAL A 145 33.58 10.08 40.40
N THR A 146 32.29 10.43 40.35
CA THR A 146 31.35 10.88 41.39
C THR A 146 29.91 10.83 40.85
N HIS A 147 28.95 10.67 41.75
CA HIS A 147 27.51 10.80 41.58
C HIS A 147 27.11 12.08 40.81
N ASN A 148 26.32 11.96 39.72
CA ASN A 148 25.20 12.89 39.50
C ASN A 148 24.10 12.22 38.67
N VAL A 149 22.95 12.04 39.30
CA VAL A 149 21.71 11.50 38.73
C VAL A 149 21.01 12.64 38.01
N ILE A 150 20.82 12.52 36.68
CA ILE A 150 19.82 13.31 35.97
C ILE A 150 18.93 12.33 35.20
N SER A 151 17.82 12.01 35.84
CA SER A 151 16.66 11.36 35.29
C SER A 151 15.92 12.31 34.35
N ASN A 152 16.02 12.10 33.04
CA ASN A 152 15.07 12.67 32.07
C ASN A 152 14.36 11.54 31.35
N ALA A 153 13.31 11.04 32.00
CA ALA A 153 12.24 10.33 31.35
C ALA A 153 11.17 11.34 30.87
N GLU A 154 10.55 10.99 29.75
CA GLU A 154 9.26 11.50 29.25
C GLU A 154 9.28 12.86 28.51
N ASN A 155 9.14 12.82 27.17
CA ASN A 155 7.81 12.98 26.54
C ASN A 155 7.87 13.06 24.99
N ASN A 156 7.19 12.09 24.38
CA ASN A 156 6.24 12.23 23.25
C ASN A 156 6.74 12.68 21.86
N VAL A 157 6.60 11.81 20.86
CA VAL A 157 5.57 11.91 19.80
C VAL A 157 5.72 10.73 18.83
N THR A 158 4.73 9.85 18.91
CA THR A 158 4.14 9.01 17.87
C THR A 158 4.59 9.35 16.43
N SER A 159 5.49 8.54 15.87
CA SER A 159 5.60 8.38 14.41
C SER A 159 4.85 7.11 14.02
N GLN A 160 3.53 7.25 13.95
CA GLN A 160 2.65 6.31 13.28
C GLN A 160 3.00 6.28 11.80
N VAL A 161 3.12 5.05 11.29
CA VAL A 161 2.69 4.64 9.94
C VAL A 161 3.45 5.28 8.79
N LEU A 162 4.26 4.48 8.10
CA LEU A 162 4.32 4.36 6.64
C LEU A 162 5.24 3.16 6.32
N ASP A 163 4.79 1.94 6.67
CA ASP A 163 5.33 0.72 6.06
C ASP A 163 4.77 0.64 4.63
N ILE A 164 5.46 1.34 3.74
CA ILE A 164 5.19 1.41 2.32
C ILE A 164 5.69 0.11 1.68
N ASP A 165 4.86 -0.93 1.70
CA ASP A 165 5.00 -2.13 0.86
C ASP A 165 4.64 -1.79 -0.62
N ILE A 166 5.33 -0.82 -1.25
CA ILE A 166 5.11 -0.45 -2.66
C ILE A 166 5.75 -1.46 -3.63
N ASP A 167 6.65 -2.33 -3.16
CA ASP A 167 7.68 -2.90 -4.05
C ASP A 167 7.44 -4.32 -4.59
N LYS A 168 6.20 -4.85 -4.63
CA LYS A 168 5.98 -6.28 -4.97
C LYS A 168 5.10 -6.61 -6.19
N GLU A 169 4.69 -5.62 -6.97
CA GLU A 169 3.86 -5.83 -8.18
C GLU A 169 4.36 -5.13 -9.44
N LEU A 170 5.48 -4.41 -9.34
CA LEU A 170 6.06 -3.77 -10.51
C LEU A 170 6.91 -4.79 -11.28
N ASP A 171 6.75 -4.81 -12.60
CA ASP A 171 7.51 -5.68 -13.49
C ASP A 171 9.01 -5.56 -13.20
N LYS A 172 9.72 -6.68 -13.11
CA LYS A 172 11.09 -6.74 -12.59
C LYS A 172 12.03 -5.86 -13.40
N ASP A 173 11.78 -5.78 -14.70
CA ASP A 173 12.52 -4.96 -15.65
C ASP A 173 12.31 -3.46 -15.43
N ILE A 174 11.11 -3.06 -15.02
CA ILE A 174 10.79 -1.67 -14.67
C ILE A 174 11.53 -1.25 -13.41
N ASN A 175 11.56 -2.12 -12.39
CA ASN A 175 12.23 -1.81 -11.13
C ASN A 175 13.76 -1.69 -11.33
N ILE A 176 14.35 -2.58 -12.13
CA ILE A 176 15.76 -2.49 -12.54
C ILE A 176 16.04 -1.17 -13.28
N TYR A 177 15.13 -0.77 -14.18
CA TYR A 177 15.29 0.48 -14.93
C TYR A 177 15.25 1.72 -14.03
N ILE A 178 14.31 1.77 -13.08
CA ILE A 178 14.19 2.87 -12.13
C ILE A 178 15.41 2.92 -11.21
N GLN A 179 15.91 1.76 -10.77
CA GLN A 179 17.11 1.70 -9.95
C GLN A 179 18.33 2.31 -10.67
N LYS A 180 18.51 2.01 -11.96
CA LYS A 180 19.58 2.64 -12.76
C LYS A 180 19.46 4.16 -12.81
N ILE A 181 18.24 4.70 -12.88
CA ILE A 181 18.01 6.16 -12.86
C ILE A 181 18.37 6.73 -11.49
N VAL A 182 17.94 6.07 -10.42
CA VAL A 182 18.26 6.48 -9.04
C VAL A 182 19.76 6.57 -8.83
N ASP A 183 20.50 5.55 -9.32
CA ASP A 183 21.95 5.50 -9.23
C ASP A 183 22.61 6.58 -10.10
N ASN A 184 22.12 6.81 -11.31
CA ASN A 184 22.68 7.79 -12.25
C ASN A 184 22.49 9.25 -11.81
N TYR A 185 21.41 9.56 -11.09
CA TYR A 185 21.09 10.93 -10.65
C TYR A 185 21.20 11.12 -9.14
N ASN A 186 21.80 10.14 -8.43
CA ASN A 186 21.99 10.13 -6.98
C ASN A 186 20.70 10.48 -6.22
N LEU A 187 19.58 9.87 -6.61
CA LEU A 187 18.27 10.05 -5.97
C LEU A 187 18.21 9.25 -4.66
N THR A 188 17.40 9.73 -3.73
CA THR A 188 17.12 9.07 -2.46
C THR A 188 16.09 7.96 -2.62
N GLU A 189 16.02 7.06 -1.64
CA GLU A 189 15.02 5.99 -1.62
C GLU A 189 13.58 6.53 -1.60
N GLY A 190 13.35 7.69 -0.96
CA GLY A 190 12.04 8.36 -0.99
C GLY A 190 11.64 8.85 -2.38
N GLU A 191 12.61 9.33 -3.17
CA GLU A 191 12.41 9.78 -4.55
C GLU A 191 12.15 8.58 -5.47
N ARG A 192 12.88 7.48 -5.27
CA ARG A 192 12.63 6.19 -5.93
C ARG A 192 11.17 5.73 -5.72
N LEU A 193 10.71 5.71 -4.47
CA LEU A 193 9.32 5.34 -4.14
C LEU A 193 8.29 6.27 -4.78
N THR A 194 8.60 7.56 -4.88
CA THR A 194 7.73 8.55 -5.51
C THR A 194 7.59 8.30 -7.02
N ILE A 195 8.69 7.97 -7.69
CA ILE A 195 8.67 7.57 -9.11
C ILE A 195 7.86 6.27 -9.29
N LEU A 196 8.09 5.27 -8.44
CA LEU A 196 7.39 3.98 -8.50
C LEU A 196 5.87 4.16 -8.36
N GLN A 197 5.44 4.98 -7.40
CA GLN A 197 4.02 5.27 -7.20
C GLN A 197 3.40 5.97 -8.41
N ALA A 198 4.09 6.95 -8.99
CA ALA A 198 3.59 7.69 -10.15
C ALA A 198 3.47 6.80 -11.39
N ILE A 199 4.43 5.89 -11.62
CA ILE A 199 4.41 4.94 -12.73
C ILE A 199 3.29 3.91 -12.55
N LYS A 200 3.06 3.44 -11.31
CA LYS A 200 1.97 2.53 -10.99
C LYS A 200 0.60 3.14 -11.31
N SER A 201 0.40 4.40 -10.95
CA SER A 201 -0.83 5.14 -11.27
C SER A 201 -1.07 5.31 -12.78
N ASN A 202 -0.03 5.20 -13.60
CA ASN A 202 -0.10 5.34 -15.07
C ASN A 202 -0.12 4.00 -15.81
N GLY A 203 -0.45 2.90 -15.12
CA GLY A 203 -0.50 1.57 -15.73
C GLY A 203 0.88 1.01 -16.06
N ASN A 204 1.90 1.31 -15.24
CA ASN A 204 3.27 0.80 -15.35
C ASN A 204 4.00 1.19 -16.65
N LYS A 205 3.59 2.28 -17.31
CA LYS A 205 4.20 2.74 -18.55
C LYS A 205 5.50 3.52 -18.29
N VAL A 206 6.64 2.83 -18.34
CA VAL A 206 8.00 3.41 -18.18
C VAL A 206 8.35 4.44 -19.26
N GLU A 207 7.70 4.37 -20.42
CA GLU A 207 7.94 5.30 -21.52
C GLU A 207 7.72 6.77 -21.12
N TYR A 208 6.79 7.04 -20.21
CA TYR A 208 6.58 8.40 -19.68
C TYR A 208 7.74 8.89 -18.83
N LEU A 209 8.38 8.02 -18.05
CA LEU A 209 9.57 8.37 -17.28
C LEU A 209 10.73 8.74 -18.21
N LYS A 210 10.94 7.96 -19.27
CA LYS A 210 11.94 8.25 -20.31
C LYS A 210 11.70 9.62 -20.94
N LYS A 211 10.51 9.86 -21.48
CA LYS A 211 10.12 11.12 -22.12
C LYS A 211 10.27 12.32 -21.19
N SER A 212 9.90 12.16 -19.91
CA SER A 212 10.00 13.21 -18.90
C SER A 212 11.45 13.59 -18.60
N ILE A 213 12.34 12.60 -18.49
CA ILE A 213 13.77 12.79 -18.27
C ILE A 213 14.41 13.48 -19.48
N ASP A 214 14.13 12.99 -20.69
CA ASP A 214 14.67 13.56 -21.94
C ASP A 214 14.26 15.03 -22.09
N TYR A 215 13.01 15.37 -21.77
CA TYR A 215 12.54 16.75 -21.81
C TYR A 215 13.24 17.64 -20.77
N MET A 216 13.43 17.16 -19.53
CA MET A 216 14.16 17.93 -18.52
C MET A 216 15.59 18.23 -18.96
N GLN A 217 16.27 17.25 -19.56
CA GLN A 217 17.61 17.43 -20.12
C GLN A 217 17.63 18.45 -21.26
N GLN A 218 16.66 18.41 -22.18
CA GLN A 218 16.52 19.41 -23.26
C GLN A 218 16.30 20.83 -22.72
N GLN A 219 15.63 20.97 -21.58
CA GLN A 219 15.43 22.25 -20.89
C GLN A 219 16.62 22.65 -20.01
N GLY A 220 17.69 21.86 -19.97
CA GLY A 220 18.87 22.11 -19.11
C GLY A 220 18.57 21.98 -17.61
N LYS A 221 17.52 21.26 -17.24
CA LYS A 221 17.13 21.04 -15.84
C LYS A 221 17.86 19.85 -15.24
N ASP A 222 18.32 20.01 -14.01
CA ASP A 222 18.91 18.90 -13.25
C ASP A 222 17.80 18.07 -12.59
N ILE A 223 17.88 16.75 -12.74
CA ILE A 223 16.79 15.85 -12.33
C ILE A 223 16.67 15.77 -10.82
N LYS A 224 17.79 15.86 -10.10
CA LYS A 224 17.80 15.86 -8.64
C LYS A 224 17.28 17.17 -8.08
N SER A 225 17.81 18.29 -8.56
CA SER A 225 17.45 19.63 -8.09
C SER A 225 15.99 19.98 -8.44
N ASP A 226 15.51 19.54 -9.60
CA ASP A 226 14.14 19.77 -10.09
C ASP A 226 13.25 18.52 -9.97
N PHE A 227 13.51 17.62 -9.01
CA PHE A 227 12.76 16.36 -8.85
C PHE A 227 11.23 16.59 -8.73
N GLY A 228 10.81 17.67 -8.06
CA GLY A 228 9.39 18.03 -7.98
C GLY A 228 8.74 18.31 -9.35
N TYR A 229 9.51 18.81 -10.31
CA TYR A 229 9.06 19.01 -11.69
C TYR A 229 8.88 17.68 -12.42
N LEU A 230 9.82 16.74 -12.24
CA LEU A 230 9.72 15.37 -12.76
C LEU A 230 8.45 14.67 -12.25
N VAL A 231 8.21 14.71 -10.94
CA VAL A 231 7.02 14.09 -10.31
C VAL A 231 5.74 14.69 -10.84
N LYS A 232 5.70 16.02 -11.06
CA LYS A 232 4.55 16.71 -11.64
C LYS A 232 4.26 16.19 -13.05
N MET A 233 5.27 16.10 -13.92
CA MET A 233 5.11 15.60 -15.29
C MET A 233 4.65 14.14 -15.32
N LEU A 234 5.15 13.29 -14.40
CA LEU A 234 4.70 11.91 -14.27
C LEU A 234 3.22 11.83 -13.84
N LYS A 235 2.78 12.64 -12.88
CA LYS A 235 1.38 12.64 -12.41
C LYS A 235 0.40 13.17 -13.45
N GLU A 236 0.82 14.11 -14.28
CA GLU A 236 -0.01 14.72 -15.32
C GLU A 236 -0.08 13.88 -16.62
N GLN A 237 0.44 12.63 -16.60
CA GLN A 237 0.41 11.69 -17.74
C GLN A 237 0.90 12.32 -19.04
N TRP A 238 2.00 13.08 -18.92
CA TRP A 238 2.35 14.06 -19.93
C TRP A 238 2.72 13.40 -21.27
N ASP A 239 1.95 13.72 -22.32
CA ASP A 239 2.21 13.34 -23.69
C ASP A 239 2.85 14.52 -24.44
N LEU A 240 3.87 14.24 -25.28
CA LEU A 240 4.73 15.24 -25.93
C LEU A 240 3.99 16.20 -26.90
N THR A 241 2.67 16.03 -27.05
CA THR A 241 1.81 16.84 -27.91
C THR A 241 1.33 18.14 -27.26
N VAL A 242 1.51 18.34 -25.94
CA VAL A 242 1.02 19.54 -25.24
C VAL A 242 2.13 20.15 -24.36
N LYS A 243 2.69 21.31 -24.75
CA LYS A 243 3.69 22.05 -23.95
C LYS A 243 3.17 22.36 -22.53
N PRO A 244 4.02 22.33 -21.49
CA PRO A 244 3.56 22.59 -20.14
C PRO A 244 3.31 24.09 -19.99
N LYS A 245 2.20 24.49 -19.35
CA LYS A 245 1.98 25.89 -18.99
C LYS A 245 3.11 26.35 -18.06
N GLN A 246 3.88 27.36 -18.50
CA GLN A 246 4.88 28.00 -17.66
C GLN A 246 4.20 28.56 -16.40
N CYS A 247 4.74 28.23 -15.23
CA CYS A 247 4.19 28.67 -13.97
C CYS A 247 4.56 30.15 -13.75
N LYS A 248 3.58 31.06 -13.76
CA LYS A 248 3.79 32.42 -13.24
C LYS A 248 3.96 32.30 -11.72
N LYS A 249 5.09 32.75 -11.16
CA LYS A 249 5.30 32.79 -9.71
C LYS A 249 4.23 33.66 -9.06
N GLN A 250 3.26 33.07 -8.37
CA GLN A 250 2.32 33.80 -7.53
C GLN A 250 2.90 33.89 -6.12
N TYR A 251 3.26 35.11 -5.72
CA TYR A 251 3.73 35.41 -4.38
C TYR A 251 2.51 35.66 -3.49
N LYS A 252 2.17 34.68 -2.62
CA LYS A 252 1.16 34.87 -1.57
C LYS A 252 1.84 35.24 -0.26
N THR A 253 1.45 36.34 0.36
CA THR A 253 1.95 36.76 1.68
C THR A 253 1.09 36.19 2.81
N LYS A 254 1.63 36.19 4.04
CA LYS A 254 1.07 35.58 5.26
C LYS A 254 -0.33 36.10 5.65
N PHE A 255 -0.77 37.23 5.11
CA PHE A 255 -2.10 37.78 5.34
C PHE A 255 -3.01 37.41 4.16
N HIS A 256 -3.85 36.40 4.38
CA HIS A 256 -4.78 35.89 3.38
C HIS A 256 -5.81 36.96 3.02
N ASN A 257 -5.72 37.53 1.81
CA ASN A 257 -6.86 37.75 0.89
C ASN A 257 -6.59 38.62 -0.36
N PHE A 258 -5.34 38.98 -0.70
CA PHE A 258 -5.08 39.72 -1.94
C PHE A 258 -3.86 39.22 -2.71
N ASP A 259 -4.06 39.01 -4.02
CA ASP A 259 -2.97 38.70 -4.95
C ASP A 259 -2.20 39.98 -5.30
N MET A 260 -0.87 39.90 -5.23
CA MET A 260 0.07 40.93 -5.71
C MET A 260 0.43 40.67 -7.17
N ASP A 261 0.71 41.72 -7.93
CA ASP A 261 1.34 41.57 -9.25
C ASP A 261 2.84 41.24 -9.12
N GLY A 262 3.48 40.87 -10.23
CA GLY A 262 4.85 40.35 -10.25
C GLY A 262 5.93 41.31 -9.74
N ASN A 263 5.59 42.57 -9.48
CA ASN A 263 6.47 43.59 -8.90
C ASN A 263 6.22 43.84 -7.41
N GLY A 264 5.34 43.06 -6.77
CA GLY A 264 5.03 43.20 -5.35
C GLY A 264 4.18 44.43 -5.02
N GLN A 265 3.48 44.99 -6.01
CA GLN A 265 2.52 46.07 -5.81
C GLN A 265 1.09 45.51 -5.79
N TYR A 266 0.22 46.14 -5.01
CA TYR A 266 -1.20 45.78 -5.02
C TYR A 266 -1.81 46.26 -6.34
N SER A 267 -2.55 45.38 -7.03
CA SER A 267 -3.24 45.80 -8.24
C SER A 267 -4.17 46.99 -7.94
N ALA A 268 -4.27 47.93 -8.88
CA ALA A 268 -5.10 49.15 -8.73
C ALA A 268 -6.57 48.81 -8.40
N GLU A 269 -7.04 47.66 -8.84
CA GLU A 269 -8.39 47.15 -8.58
C GLU A 269 -8.57 46.77 -7.10
N ASN A 270 -7.55 46.16 -6.50
CA ASN A 270 -7.55 45.76 -5.08
C ASN A 270 -7.43 46.97 -4.15
N LEU A 271 -6.61 47.97 -4.51
CA LEU A 271 -6.53 49.25 -3.78
C LEU A 271 -7.86 50.01 -3.77
N ASN A 272 -8.55 50.06 -4.91
CA ASN A 272 -9.87 50.69 -5.00
C ASN A 272 -10.93 49.97 -4.17
N LYS A 273 -10.86 48.64 -4.06
CA LYS A 273 -11.78 47.84 -3.22
C LYS A 273 -11.57 48.13 -1.74
N LEU A 274 -10.32 48.28 -1.29
CA LEU A 274 -9.96 48.65 0.09
C LEU A 274 -10.42 50.07 0.44
N MET A 275 -10.24 51.03 -0.48
CA MET A 275 -10.68 52.42 -0.27
C MET A 275 -12.21 52.54 -0.19
N ARG A 276 -12.95 51.64 -0.85
CA ARG A 276 -14.41 51.58 -0.76
C ARG A 276 -14.91 50.96 0.56
N SER A 277 -14.17 50.04 1.16
CA SER A 277 -14.58 49.43 2.44
C SER A 277 -14.35 50.33 3.65
N GLN A 278 -13.44 51.30 3.54
CA GLN A 278 -13.11 52.28 4.60
C GLN A 278 -14.07 53.49 4.64
N ARG A 279 -15.00 53.61 3.67
CA ARG A 279 -15.97 54.71 3.58
C ARG A 279 -17.39 54.32 4.03
N ARG A 280 -17.55 53.21 4.76
CA ARG A 280 -18.81 52.81 5.38
C ARG A 280 -18.72 52.95 6.89
#